data_AF-B3V9Q2-F1
#
_entry.id   AF-B3V9Q2-F1
#
_cell.length_a   1.000
_cell.length_b   1.000
_cell.length_c   1.000
_cell.angle_alpha   90.00
_cell.angle_beta   90.00
_cell.angle_gamma   90.00
#
_symmetry.space_group_name_H-M   'P 1'
#
loop_
_entity.id
_entity.type
_entity.pdbx_description
1 polymer ?
#
loop_
_entity_poly.entity_id
_entity_poly.type
_entity_poly.pdbx_seq_one_letter_code
_entity_poly.pdbx_strand_id
1 'polypeptide(L)'
;RTGSSVTFWPDGDIFETLTFKIETIRRRLQEMAFLNKGLTIVLRDERNGDNGEAEEPDAEGYVAKVKEYTFCYPNGLEDFVAHLNKSKDPIHKRLVAYTAEGEGHAVEVAMQWNSGYTESVYTFANTINTHEGGTHEEGFRSALTTTVNRYARDKKLLKEKDAALSGDDIREGLAAIVSVKVKEPQFEGQTKTKLGNTEVKSFVQRVSNEWLADWFERNPTEAKLIVNKAVQSAQARAAARKARELVRRKSAGDIGGLPGKLADCRSTDPSKSEVYIVEGDSAGG
;
A
#
# COMPACT_ATOMS: atom_id res chain seq x y z
N ARG A 1 22.57 -29.14 15.32
CA ARG A 1 21.41 -28.58 14.60
C ARG A 1 20.46 -28.01 15.65
N THR A 2 20.03 -26.77 15.51
CA THR A 2 19.12 -26.07 16.44
C THR A 2 17.89 -25.62 15.67
N GLY A 3 16.72 -25.71 16.29
CA GLY A 3 15.44 -25.33 15.69
C GLY A 3 14.27 -25.78 16.56
N SER A 4 13.09 -25.24 16.28
CA SER A 4 11.84 -25.60 16.97
C SER A 4 10.78 -25.97 15.94
N SER A 5 9.92 -26.92 16.29
CA SER A 5 8.73 -27.27 15.52
C SER A 5 7.50 -27.08 16.41
N VAL A 6 6.43 -26.55 15.83
CA VAL A 6 5.15 -26.33 16.51
C VAL A 6 4.04 -26.82 15.60
N THR A 7 3.18 -27.66 16.15
CA THR A 7 1.95 -28.16 15.51
C THR A 7 0.78 -27.87 16.44
N PHE A 8 -0.33 -27.38 15.91
CA PHE A 8 -1.53 -27.10 16.70
C PHE A 8 -2.80 -27.46 15.91
N TRP A 9 -3.88 -27.73 16.64
CA TRP A 9 -5.22 -27.96 16.10
C TRP A 9 -6.17 -26.91 16.69
N PRO A 10 -6.84 -26.08 15.86
CA PRO A 10 -7.78 -25.08 16.36
C PRO A 10 -9.01 -25.76 16.98
N ASP A 11 -9.56 -25.14 18.03
CA ASP A 11 -10.72 -25.64 18.79
C ASP A 11 -12.04 -25.31 18.07
N GLY A 12 -12.83 -26.34 17.77
CA GLY A 12 -14.14 -26.23 17.12
C GLY A 12 -15.25 -25.65 17.98
N ASP A 13 -15.07 -25.62 19.30
CA ASP A 13 -16.03 -24.99 20.22
C ASP A 13 -15.85 -23.47 20.28
N ILE A 14 -14.65 -22.97 19.93
CA ILE A 14 -14.30 -21.55 19.93
C ILE A 14 -14.45 -20.93 18.55
N PHE A 15 -14.01 -21.64 17.49
CA PHE A 15 -13.99 -21.11 16.13
C PHE A 15 -15.08 -21.72 15.26
N GLU A 16 -15.88 -20.87 14.60
CA GLU A 16 -16.91 -21.30 13.64
C GLU A 16 -16.32 -22.01 12.40
N THR A 17 -15.08 -21.71 12.02
CA THR A 17 -14.42 -22.27 10.84
C THR A 17 -13.00 -22.71 11.18
N LEU A 18 -12.72 -24.01 10.96
CA LEU A 18 -11.39 -24.61 11.17
C LEU A 18 -10.59 -24.73 9.86
N THR A 19 -11.23 -24.44 8.73
CA THR A 19 -10.61 -24.54 7.41
C THR A 19 -9.76 -23.32 7.10
N PHE A 20 -8.43 -23.49 7.12
CA PHE A 20 -7.50 -22.43 6.75
C PHE A 20 -7.57 -22.09 5.26
N LYS A 21 -7.62 -20.79 4.94
CA LYS A 21 -7.59 -20.30 3.55
C LYS A 21 -6.14 -20.24 3.06
N ILE A 22 -5.77 -21.15 2.17
CA ILE A 22 -4.39 -21.27 1.67
C ILE A 22 -3.89 -19.97 1.04
N GLU A 23 -4.77 -19.29 0.28
CA GLU A 23 -4.42 -18.02 -0.38
C GLU A 23 -4.04 -16.92 0.61
N THR A 24 -4.69 -16.89 1.78
CA THR A 24 -4.38 -15.90 2.82
C THR A 24 -3.02 -16.19 3.45
N ILE A 25 -2.73 -17.46 3.75
CA ILE A 25 -1.44 -17.90 4.29
C ILE A 25 -0.33 -17.63 3.27
N ARG A 26 -0.54 -18.04 2.02
CA ARG A 26 0.37 -17.85 0.89
C ARG A 26 0.79 -16.40 0.75
N ARG A 27 -0.16 -15.48 0.70
CA ARG A 27 0.11 -14.04 0.59
C ARG A 27 0.94 -13.52 1.77
N ARG A 28 0.59 -13.91 3.01
CA ARG A 28 1.33 -13.48 4.21
C ARG A 28 2.76 -14.02 4.27
N LEU A 29 2.97 -15.29 3.94
CA LEU A 29 4.30 -15.88 3.91
C LEU A 29 5.16 -15.26 2.80
N GLN A 30 4.57 -14.98 1.64
CA GLN A 30 5.26 -14.28 0.57
C GLN A 30 5.69 -12.86 0.98
N GLU A 31 4.80 -12.08 1.61
CA GLU A 31 5.13 -10.77 2.20
C GLU A 31 6.30 -10.87 3.18
N MET A 32 6.28 -11.86 4.09
CA MET A 32 7.38 -12.07 5.04
C MET A 32 8.71 -12.40 4.37
N ALA A 33 8.70 -13.19 3.29
CA ALA A 33 9.89 -13.50 2.52
C ALA A 33 10.49 -12.25 1.83
N PHE A 34 9.65 -11.34 1.33
CA PHE A 34 10.12 -10.06 0.78
C PHE A 34 10.75 -9.16 1.85
N LEU A 35 10.18 -9.12 3.06
CA LEU A 35 10.66 -8.28 4.16
C LEU A 35 11.97 -8.79 4.79
N ASN A 36 12.37 -10.02 4.50
CA ASN A 36 13.55 -10.68 5.08
C ASN A 36 14.45 -11.26 3.98
N LYS A 37 15.44 -10.48 3.54
CA LYS A 37 16.42 -10.92 2.52
C LYS A 37 17.09 -12.23 2.94
N GLY A 38 17.06 -13.22 2.04
CA GLY A 38 17.67 -14.53 2.25
C GLY A 38 16.85 -15.52 3.10
N LEU A 39 15.68 -15.13 3.63
CA LEU A 39 14.77 -16.06 4.27
C LEU A 39 14.03 -16.88 3.20
N THR A 40 14.16 -18.21 3.29
CA THR A 40 13.35 -19.14 2.47
C THR A 40 12.19 -19.65 3.30
N ILE A 41 10.97 -19.45 2.80
CA ILE A 41 9.74 -19.95 3.42
C ILE A 41 9.09 -20.96 2.48
N VAL A 42 8.79 -22.15 3.00
CA VAL A 42 8.09 -23.21 2.26
C VAL A 42 6.71 -23.40 2.87
N LEU A 43 5.67 -23.31 2.04
CA LEU A 43 4.28 -23.57 2.38
C LEU A 43 3.83 -24.84 1.66
N ARG A 44 3.37 -25.83 2.43
CA ARG A 44 2.88 -27.10 1.93
C ARG A 44 1.43 -27.31 2.38
N ASP A 45 0.52 -27.48 1.43
CA ASP A 45 -0.89 -27.82 1.68
C ASP A 45 -1.10 -29.30 1.38
N GLU A 46 -1.40 -30.08 2.41
CA GLU A 46 -1.58 -31.53 2.34
C GLU A 46 -3.04 -31.96 2.22
N ARG A 47 -3.98 -31.01 2.04
CA ARG A 47 -5.40 -31.33 1.85
C ARG A 47 -5.65 -31.88 0.44
N ASN A 48 -6.49 -32.91 0.35
CA ASN A 48 -6.93 -33.47 -0.93
C ASN A 48 -7.70 -32.40 -1.74
N GLY A 49 -7.34 -32.23 -3.01
CA GLY A 49 -7.81 -31.10 -3.83
C GLY A 49 -9.29 -31.17 -4.18
N ASP A 50 -10.02 -30.08 -3.92
CA ASP A 50 -11.41 -29.85 -4.37
C ASP A 50 -11.48 -29.11 -5.72
N ASN A 51 -10.42 -29.20 -6.52
CA ASN A 51 -10.34 -28.52 -7.82
C ASN A 51 -10.62 -29.57 -8.91
N GLY A 52 -11.77 -29.44 -9.60
CA GLY A 52 -12.32 -30.37 -10.59
C GLY A 52 -11.51 -30.61 -11.88
N GLU A 53 -10.22 -30.90 -11.76
CA GLU A 53 -9.40 -31.53 -12.80
C GLU A 53 -8.99 -32.90 -12.25
N ALA A 54 -9.80 -33.91 -12.56
CA ALA A 54 -9.59 -35.28 -12.15
C ALA A 54 -8.51 -35.94 -13.04
N GLU A 55 -7.41 -36.35 -12.43
CA GLU A 55 -6.56 -37.42 -12.96
C GLU A 55 -6.83 -38.71 -12.18
N GLU A 56 -6.55 -39.86 -12.80
CA GLU A 56 -6.94 -41.17 -12.31
C GLU A 56 -6.38 -41.47 -10.90
N PRO A 57 -7.21 -42.00 -9.99
CA PRO A 57 -6.76 -42.41 -8.66
C PRO A 57 -5.76 -43.56 -8.76
N ASP A 58 -4.83 -43.63 -7.81
CA ASP A 58 -4.02 -44.84 -7.61
C ASP A 58 -4.89 -46.02 -7.15
N ALA A 59 -4.33 -47.23 -7.13
CA ALA A 59 -5.03 -48.46 -6.79
C ALA A 59 -5.66 -48.49 -5.37
N GLU A 60 -5.38 -47.47 -4.54
CA GLU A 60 -5.86 -47.30 -3.17
C GLU A 60 -6.77 -46.07 -3.00
N GLY A 61 -7.08 -45.35 -4.09
CA GLY A 61 -8.00 -44.22 -4.09
C GLY A 61 -7.42 -42.91 -3.54
N TYR A 62 -6.10 -42.81 -3.34
CA TYR A 62 -5.44 -41.63 -2.81
C TYR A 62 -4.85 -40.77 -3.93
N VAL A 63 -5.26 -39.51 -3.99
CA VAL A 63 -4.59 -38.48 -4.79
C VAL A 63 -4.15 -37.37 -3.85
N ALA A 64 -3.04 -37.57 -3.16
CA ALA A 64 -2.43 -36.53 -2.34
C ALA A 64 -1.78 -35.47 -3.25
N LYS A 65 -2.58 -34.57 -3.82
CA LYS A 65 -2.06 -33.41 -4.57
C LYS A 65 -1.52 -32.38 -3.59
N VAL A 66 -0.34 -32.65 -3.03
CA VAL A 66 0.38 -31.71 -2.18
C VAL A 66 0.70 -30.47 -3.00
N LYS A 67 0.14 -29.32 -2.64
CA LYS A 67 0.49 -28.03 -3.26
C LYS A 67 1.61 -27.40 -2.45
N GLU A 68 2.77 -27.24 -3.07
CA GLU A 68 3.94 -26.62 -2.45
C GLU A 68 4.26 -25.26 -3.08
N TYR A 69 4.56 -24.28 -2.23
CA TYR A 69 5.01 -22.94 -2.62
C TYR A 69 6.30 -22.61 -1.88
N THR A 70 7.34 -22.23 -2.61
CA THR A 70 8.62 -21.79 -2.04
C THR A 70 8.81 -20.30 -2.34
N PHE A 71 9.12 -19.53 -1.29
CA PHE A 71 9.36 -18.09 -1.38
C PHE A 71 10.79 -17.78 -0.93
N CYS A 72 11.57 -17.14 -1.80
CA CYS A 72 12.90 -16.61 -1.49
C CYS A 72 13.17 -15.42 -2.41
N TYR A 73 13.45 -14.26 -1.82
CA TYR A 73 13.60 -12.99 -2.54
C TYR A 73 14.91 -12.31 -2.14
N PRO A 74 15.98 -12.46 -2.94
CA PRO A 74 17.31 -11.98 -2.57
C PRO A 74 17.40 -10.45 -2.53
N ASN A 75 16.62 -9.73 -3.35
CA ASN A 75 16.64 -8.26 -3.37
C ASN A 75 15.62 -7.65 -2.40
N GLY A 76 14.84 -8.49 -1.70
CA GLY A 76 13.90 -8.07 -0.65
C GLY A 76 12.82 -7.10 -1.16
N LEU A 77 12.81 -5.87 -0.66
CA LEU A 77 11.77 -4.90 -1.00
C LEU A 77 11.76 -4.50 -2.48
N GLU A 78 12.90 -4.58 -3.17
CA GLU A 78 12.95 -4.34 -4.62
C GLU A 78 12.13 -5.38 -5.38
N ASP A 79 12.26 -6.66 -5.02
CA ASP A 79 11.47 -7.75 -5.58
C ASP A 79 9.98 -7.57 -5.22
N PHE A 80 9.69 -7.02 -4.03
CA PHE A 80 8.32 -6.75 -3.59
C PHE A 80 7.66 -5.67 -4.46
N VAL A 81 8.33 -4.53 -4.67
CA VAL A 81 7.81 -3.46 -5.53
C VAL A 81 7.67 -3.96 -6.98
N ALA A 82 8.64 -4.74 -7.48
CA ALA A 82 8.53 -5.36 -8.80
C ALA A 82 7.32 -6.30 -8.89
N HIS A 83 7.03 -7.06 -7.83
CA HIS A 83 5.85 -7.90 -7.75
C HIS A 83 4.55 -7.08 -7.76
N LEU A 84 4.48 -5.99 -6.99
CA LEU A 84 3.31 -5.08 -6.97
C LEU A 84 3.06 -4.41 -8.32
N ASN A 85 4.12 -4.08 -9.05
CA ASN A 85 4.03 -3.49 -10.37
C ASN A 85 3.89 -4.52 -11.51
N LYS A 86 3.86 -5.83 -11.23
CA LYS A 86 3.73 -6.87 -12.27
C LYS A 86 2.45 -6.73 -13.10
N SER A 87 1.37 -6.23 -12.51
CA SER A 87 0.08 -5.97 -13.17
C SER A 87 -0.10 -4.52 -13.62
N LYS A 88 0.95 -3.69 -13.52
CA LYS A 88 0.93 -2.26 -13.84
C LYS A 88 2.03 -1.95 -14.87
N ASP A 89 2.00 -0.77 -15.48
CA ASP A 89 3.06 -0.34 -16.40
C ASP A 89 4.01 0.66 -15.71
N PRO A 90 5.24 0.26 -15.31
CA PRO A 90 6.21 1.18 -14.73
C PRO A 90 6.61 2.27 -15.71
N ILE A 91 6.69 3.53 -15.27
CA ILE A 91 7.11 4.65 -16.13
C ILE A 91 8.63 4.80 -16.19
N HIS A 92 9.36 4.16 -15.29
CA HIS A 92 10.82 4.17 -15.25
C HIS A 92 11.37 2.79 -14.86
N LYS A 93 12.54 2.42 -15.42
CA LYS A 93 13.12 1.08 -15.26
C LYS A 93 13.83 0.88 -13.92
N ARG A 94 14.50 1.92 -13.41
CA ARG A 94 15.29 1.85 -12.18
C ARG A 94 14.41 2.07 -10.96
N LEU A 95 14.36 1.11 -10.04
CA LEU A 95 13.69 1.31 -8.76
C LEU A 95 14.49 2.29 -7.89
N VAL A 96 13.78 3.01 -7.03
CA VAL A 96 14.41 3.77 -5.94
C VAL A 96 14.45 2.85 -4.75
N ALA A 97 15.64 2.46 -4.29
CA ALA A 97 15.82 1.65 -3.10
C ALA A 97 16.96 2.19 -2.25
N TYR A 98 16.76 2.20 -0.93
CA TYR A 98 17.78 2.60 0.03
C TYR A 98 17.55 1.95 1.39
N THR A 99 18.66 1.80 2.13
CA THR A 99 18.66 1.35 3.52
C THR A 99 19.43 2.37 4.35
N ALA A 100 19.03 2.53 5.61
CA ALA A 100 19.80 3.29 6.58
C ALA A 100 19.59 2.73 7.98
N GLU A 101 20.64 2.81 8.79
CA GLU A 101 20.61 2.44 10.19
C GLU A 101 20.88 3.68 11.04
N GLY A 102 20.19 3.78 12.16
CA GLY A 102 20.38 4.80 13.19
C GLY A 102 20.43 4.15 14.57
N GLU A 103 20.41 4.97 15.61
CA GLU A 103 20.47 4.48 16.99
C GLU A 103 19.14 3.81 17.39
N GLY A 104 19.13 2.47 17.44
CA GLY A 104 17.96 1.70 17.87
C GLY A 104 16.84 1.55 16.83
N HIS A 105 17.03 2.09 15.63
CA HIS A 105 16.08 1.97 14.52
C HIS A 105 16.77 1.94 13.16
N ALA A 106 16.22 1.17 12.23
CA ALA A 106 16.67 1.08 10.83
C ALA A 106 15.47 1.22 9.89
N VAL A 107 15.73 1.69 8.67
CA VAL A 107 14.72 1.84 7.62
C VAL A 107 15.23 1.25 6.32
N GLU A 108 14.34 0.55 5.62
CA GLU A 108 14.52 0.10 4.25
C GLU A 108 13.31 0.57 3.44
N VAL A 109 13.56 1.21 2.31
CA VAL A 109 12.52 1.68 1.40
C VAL A 109 12.83 1.21 0.00
N ALA A 110 11.80 0.73 -0.70
CA ALA A 110 11.83 0.55 -2.14
C ALA A 110 10.58 1.17 -2.76
N MET A 111 10.71 1.81 -3.92
CA MET A 111 9.56 2.39 -4.62
C MET A 111 9.77 2.58 -6.12
N GLN A 112 8.66 2.66 -6.85
CA GLN A 112 8.62 2.87 -8.29
C GLN A 112 7.26 3.42 -8.70
N TRP A 113 7.25 4.38 -9.64
CA TRP A 113 6.04 4.90 -10.24
C TRP A 113 5.59 4.08 -11.44
N ASN A 114 4.28 3.96 -11.60
CA ASN A 114 3.60 3.35 -12.74
C ASN A 114 2.62 4.35 -13.39
N SER A 115 2.06 3.95 -14.54
CA SER A 115 1.12 4.75 -15.33
C SER A 115 -0.24 4.96 -14.64
N GLY A 116 -0.56 4.14 -13.64
CA GLY A 116 -1.84 4.15 -12.94
C GLY A 116 -2.08 5.40 -12.10
N TYR A 117 -3.31 5.48 -11.58
CA TYR A 117 -3.79 6.61 -10.78
C TYR A 117 -3.90 6.27 -9.28
N THR A 118 -3.65 5.01 -8.90
CA THR A 118 -3.81 4.55 -7.52
C THR A 118 -2.49 4.62 -6.76
N GLU A 119 -2.55 5.15 -5.54
CA GLU A 119 -1.47 5.05 -4.57
C GLU A 119 -1.39 3.61 -4.04
N SER A 120 -0.19 3.05 -3.96
CA SER A 120 0.07 1.70 -3.40
C SER A 120 1.29 1.77 -2.48
N VAL A 121 1.16 2.55 -1.42
CA VAL A 121 2.17 2.69 -0.36
C VAL A 121 1.82 1.73 0.77
N TYR A 122 2.70 0.79 1.05
CA TYR A 122 2.56 -0.17 2.14
C TYR A 122 3.67 0.06 3.16
N THR A 123 3.30 0.11 4.43
CA THR A 123 4.24 0.41 5.51
C THR A 123 4.29 -0.72 6.53
N PHE A 124 5.47 -0.97 7.07
CA PHE A 124 5.75 -2.06 7.99
C PHE A 124 6.65 -1.61 9.13
N ALA A 125 6.38 -2.10 10.33
CA ALA A 125 7.25 -1.96 11.49
C ALA A 125 7.53 -3.35 12.08
N ASN A 126 8.80 -3.75 12.13
CA ASN A 126 9.22 -5.09 12.59
C ASN A 126 8.44 -6.23 11.91
N THR A 127 8.29 -6.16 10.58
CA THR A 127 7.51 -7.09 9.72
C THR A 127 5.98 -7.04 9.89
N ILE A 128 5.46 -6.24 10.81
CA ILE A 128 4.03 -6.05 11.02
C ILE A 128 3.52 -4.96 10.07
N ASN A 129 2.46 -5.24 9.33
CA ASN A 129 1.84 -4.28 8.41
C ASN A 129 1.10 -3.19 9.20
N THR A 130 1.54 -1.94 9.05
CA THR A 130 0.96 -0.76 9.67
C THR A 130 -0.01 -0.06 8.73
N HIS A 131 -1.16 -0.69 8.45
CA HIS A 131 -2.13 -0.20 7.46
C HIS A 131 -2.87 1.08 7.88
N GLU A 132 -2.86 1.45 9.17
CA GLU A 132 -3.31 2.76 9.65
C GLU A 132 -2.17 3.81 9.63
N GLY A 133 -1.01 3.42 9.11
CA GLY A 133 0.17 4.23 8.90
C GLY A 133 1.00 4.46 10.17
N GLY A 134 1.42 5.70 10.40
CA GLY A 134 2.20 6.07 11.56
C GLY A 134 3.35 7.00 11.24
N THR A 135 4.19 7.20 12.25
CA THR A 135 5.31 8.15 12.26
C THR A 135 6.32 7.93 11.14
N HIS A 136 6.69 6.68 10.85
CA HIS A 136 7.56 6.30 9.72
C HIS A 136 6.95 6.68 8.37
N GLU A 137 5.66 6.42 8.18
CA GLU A 137 4.95 6.76 6.95
C GLU A 137 4.85 8.27 6.76
N GLU A 138 4.50 9.02 7.81
CA GLU A 138 4.45 10.48 7.76
C GLU A 138 5.81 11.09 7.40
N GLY A 139 6.88 10.56 8.00
CA GLY A 139 8.25 11.00 7.71
C GLY A 139 8.61 10.80 6.24
N PHE A 140 8.31 9.62 5.69
CA PHE A 140 8.50 9.30 4.28
C PHE A 140 7.67 10.21 3.36
N ARG A 141 6.36 10.33 3.62
CA ARG A 141 5.43 11.15 2.82
C ARG A 141 5.87 12.62 2.77
N SER A 142 6.31 13.17 3.90
CA SER A 142 6.81 14.54 3.99
C SER A 142 8.10 14.72 3.19
N ALA A 143 9.08 13.82 3.37
CA ALA A 143 10.35 13.88 2.66
C ALA A 143 10.19 13.76 1.14
N LEU A 144 9.32 12.85 0.70
CA LEU A 144 9.00 12.67 -0.72
C LEU A 144 8.40 13.96 -1.31
N THR A 145 7.41 14.54 -0.64
CA THR A 145 6.74 15.76 -1.10
C THR A 145 7.71 16.93 -1.20
N THR A 146 8.54 17.14 -0.18
CA THR A 146 9.53 18.23 -0.15
C THR A 146 10.61 18.04 -1.21
N THR A 147 11.14 16.84 -1.36
CA THR A 147 12.24 16.57 -2.30
C THR A 147 11.80 16.71 -3.75
N VAL A 148 10.63 16.16 -4.10
CA VAL A 148 10.08 16.27 -5.47
C VAL A 148 9.76 17.72 -5.82
N ASN A 149 9.15 18.49 -4.91
CA ASN A 149 8.88 19.91 -5.14
C ASN A 149 10.16 20.74 -5.32
N ARG A 150 11.19 20.49 -4.48
CA ARG A 150 12.49 21.16 -4.60
C ARG A 150 13.12 20.87 -5.95
N TYR A 151 13.25 19.59 -6.32
CA TYR A 151 13.81 19.19 -7.61
C TYR A 151 13.03 19.76 -8.80
N ALA A 152 11.70 19.77 -8.73
CA ALA A 152 10.86 20.32 -9.79
C ALA A 152 11.09 21.81 -10.02
N ARG A 153 11.30 22.60 -8.96
CA ARG A 153 11.64 24.03 -9.07
C ARG A 153 13.05 24.25 -9.57
N ASP A 154 14.03 23.56 -8.99
CA ASP A 154 15.45 23.71 -9.33
C ASP A 154 15.72 23.39 -10.81
N LYS A 155 15.08 22.34 -11.34
CA LYS A 155 15.17 21.95 -12.77
C LYS A 155 14.17 22.68 -13.67
N LYS A 156 13.42 23.67 -13.15
CA LYS A 156 12.40 24.46 -13.87
C LYS A 156 11.32 23.61 -14.56
N LEU A 157 11.03 22.44 -14.00
CA LEU A 157 9.95 21.55 -14.44
C LEU A 157 8.59 22.02 -13.91
N LEU A 158 8.59 22.71 -12.77
CA LEU A 158 7.48 23.47 -12.22
C LEU A 158 7.82 24.96 -12.28
N LYS A 159 6.94 25.79 -12.86
CA LYS A 159 7.19 27.24 -12.93
C LYS A 159 7.02 27.84 -11.53
N GLU A 160 7.79 28.89 -11.21
CA GLU A 160 7.72 29.54 -9.90
C GLU A 160 6.34 30.08 -9.54
N LYS A 161 5.56 30.49 -10.55
CA LYS A 161 4.19 30.99 -10.40
C LYS A 161 3.15 29.90 -10.20
N ASP A 162 3.47 28.66 -10.55
CA ASP A 162 2.54 27.55 -10.43
C ASP A 162 2.51 27.06 -8.97
N ALA A 163 1.33 26.62 -8.52
CA ALA A 163 1.19 26.10 -7.17
C ALA A 163 2.09 24.88 -6.94
N ALA A 164 2.55 24.71 -5.70
CA ALA A 164 3.32 23.53 -5.31
C ALA A 164 2.50 22.25 -5.56
N LEU A 165 3.20 21.17 -5.91
CA LEU A 165 2.60 19.85 -6.05
C LEU A 165 2.20 19.36 -4.66
N SER A 166 0.96 18.90 -4.50
CA SER A 166 0.51 18.28 -3.26
C SER A 166 1.09 16.87 -3.13
N GLY A 167 1.08 16.33 -1.91
CA GLY A 167 1.55 14.96 -1.68
C GLY A 167 0.75 13.93 -2.49
N ASP A 168 -0.55 14.15 -2.67
CA ASP A 168 -1.43 13.25 -3.43
C ASP A 168 -1.05 13.24 -4.92
N ASP A 169 -0.72 14.41 -5.48
CA ASP A 169 -0.27 14.51 -6.89
C ASP A 169 1.03 13.70 -7.12
N ILE A 170 1.91 13.67 -6.12
CA ILE A 170 3.21 12.99 -6.20
C ILE A 170 3.08 11.48 -5.97
N ARG A 171 2.17 11.05 -5.09
CA ARG A 171 1.95 9.63 -4.76
C ARG A 171 0.99 8.94 -5.71
N GLU A 172 0.34 9.67 -6.61
CA GLU A 172 -0.45 9.08 -7.68
C GLU A 172 0.39 8.11 -8.53
N GLY A 173 -0.04 6.85 -8.61
CA GLY A 173 0.68 5.80 -9.34
C GLY A 173 1.98 5.35 -8.67
N LEU A 174 2.25 5.75 -7.42
CA LEU A 174 3.41 5.29 -6.66
C LEU A 174 3.14 3.91 -6.05
N ALA A 175 4.00 2.93 -6.34
CA ALA A 175 4.13 1.72 -5.54
C ALA A 175 5.35 1.85 -4.63
N ALA A 176 5.16 1.80 -3.31
CA ALA A 176 6.25 1.93 -2.35
C ALA A 176 6.07 0.96 -1.17
N ILE A 177 7.19 0.41 -0.70
CA ILE A 177 7.27 -0.32 0.56
C ILE A 177 8.19 0.46 1.50
N VAL A 178 7.71 0.78 2.70
CA VAL A 178 8.50 1.40 3.77
C VAL A 178 8.56 0.43 4.95
N SER A 179 9.71 -0.17 5.19
CA SER A 179 9.91 -1.12 6.29
C SER A 179 10.86 -0.54 7.32
N VAL A 180 10.40 -0.38 8.56
CA VAL A 180 11.25 0.02 9.68
C VAL A 180 11.49 -1.13 10.65
N LYS A 181 12.70 -1.18 11.19
CA LYS A 181 13.05 -2.05 12.33
C LYS A 181 13.28 -1.14 13.52
N VAL A 182 12.55 -1.34 14.61
CA VAL A 182 12.59 -0.48 15.80
C VAL A 182 12.79 -1.37 17.02
N LYS A 183 13.77 -1.04 17.86
CA LYS A 183 14.09 -1.82 19.07
C LYS A 183 12.92 -1.83 20.07
N GLU A 184 12.32 -0.66 20.31
CA GLU A 184 11.21 -0.47 21.24
C GLU A 184 10.02 0.19 20.52
N PRO A 185 9.24 -0.59 19.73
CA PRO A 185 8.13 -0.04 18.97
C PRO A 185 6.95 0.29 19.89
N GLN A 186 6.41 1.50 19.73
CA GLN A 186 5.19 1.97 20.38
C GLN A 186 4.09 2.05 19.33
N PHE A 187 2.97 1.37 19.58
CA PHE A 187 1.81 1.38 18.67
C PHE A 187 0.63 2.11 19.32
N GLU A 188 -0.13 2.82 18.50
CA GLU A 188 -1.43 3.34 18.90
C GLU A 188 -2.45 2.18 18.86
N GLY A 189 -3.09 1.90 20.00
CA GLY A 189 -4.09 0.84 20.11
C GLY A 189 -3.54 -0.59 20.18
N GLN A 190 -4.43 -1.54 20.45
CA GLN A 190 -4.08 -2.95 20.67
C GLN A 190 -3.71 -3.69 19.39
N THR A 191 -4.26 -3.27 18.24
CA THR A 191 -4.13 -3.97 16.95
C THR A 191 -2.77 -3.80 16.29
N LYS A 192 -1.85 -3.02 16.88
CA LYS A 192 -0.48 -2.74 16.38
C LYS A 192 -0.48 -2.23 14.92
N THR A 193 -1.44 -1.39 14.60
CA THR A 193 -1.75 -0.94 13.24
C THR A 193 -1.13 0.39 12.87
N LYS A 194 -0.77 1.20 13.88
CA LYS A 194 -0.20 2.53 13.69
C LYS A 194 1.01 2.76 14.60
N LEU A 195 2.15 3.14 14.02
CA LEU A 195 3.39 3.38 14.76
C LEU A 195 3.43 4.79 15.36
N GLY A 196 3.70 4.89 16.67
CA GLY A 196 3.70 6.13 17.44
C GLY A 196 5.07 6.71 17.81
N ASN A 197 6.19 6.03 17.48
CA ASN A 197 7.55 6.49 17.79
C ASN A 197 7.92 7.80 17.07
N THR A 198 7.88 8.93 17.78
CA THR A 198 8.14 10.25 17.18
C THR A 198 9.54 10.41 16.58
N GLU A 199 10.54 9.78 17.18
CA GLU A 199 11.93 9.75 16.72
C GLU A 199 12.08 9.07 15.35
N VAL A 200 11.24 8.05 15.08
CA VAL A 200 11.23 7.33 13.80
C VAL A 200 10.78 8.25 12.66
N LYS A 201 9.85 9.17 12.91
CA LYS A 201 9.41 10.17 11.92
C LYS A 201 10.59 11.02 11.45
N SER A 202 11.31 11.63 12.38
CA SER A 202 12.45 12.50 12.07
C SER A 202 13.59 11.73 11.40
N PHE A 203 13.85 10.50 11.86
CA PHE A 203 14.85 9.61 11.26
C PHE A 203 14.52 9.28 9.81
N VAL A 204 13.32 8.76 9.54
CA VAL A 204 12.89 8.40 8.17
C VAL A 204 12.86 9.63 7.29
N GLN A 205 12.30 10.76 7.77
CA GLN A 205 12.23 11.99 6.99
C GLN A 205 13.62 12.49 6.56
N ARG A 206 14.61 12.47 7.47
CA ARG A 206 15.98 12.90 7.16
C ARG A 206 16.62 11.99 6.12
N VAL A 207 16.62 10.68 6.37
CA VAL A 207 17.21 9.67 5.46
C VAL A 207 16.57 9.75 4.08
N SER A 208 15.24 9.79 4.02
CA SER A 208 14.52 9.90 2.75
C SER A 208 14.86 11.18 2.00
N ASN A 209 14.97 12.35 2.66
CA ASN A 209 15.34 13.58 1.98
C ASN A 209 16.74 13.50 1.34
N GLU A 210 17.71 12.94 2.05
CA GLU A 210 19.09 12.77 1.57
C GLU A 210 19.15 11.83 0.36
N TRP A 211 18.62 10.61 0.51
CA TRP A 211 18.66 9.58 -0.54
C TRP A 211 17.83 9.93 -1.77
N LEU A 212 16.65 10.53 -1.58
CA LEU A 212 15.81 10.94 -2.70
C LEU A 212 16.44 12.08 -3.49
N ALA A 213 17.05 13.06 -2.82
CA ALA A 213 17.72 14.15 -3.51
C ALA A 213 18.86 13.62 -4.38
N ASP A 214 19.70 12.77 -3.81
CA ASP A 214 20.82 12.14 -4.52
C ASP A 214 20.34 11.24 -5.68
N TRP A 215 19.31 10.42 -5.48
CA TRP A 215 18.78 9.56 -6.55
C TRP A 215 18.22 10.38 -7.72
N PHE A 216 17.48 11.47 -7.44
CA PHE A 216 16.91 12.33 -8.47
C PHE A 216 18.00 13.04 -9.29
N GLU A 217 19.09 13.48 -8.65
CA GLU A 217 20.24 14.07 -9.34
C GLU A 217 21.01 13.04 -10.18
N ARG A 218 21.17 11.80 -9.69
CA ARG A 218 21.84 10.71 -10.44
C ARG A 218 21.02 10.15 -11.59
N ASN A 219 19.70 10.31 -11.57
CA ASN A 219 18.77 9.76 -12.56
C ASN A 219 17.85 10.85 -13.15
N PRO A 220 18.40 11.84 -13.87
CA PRO A 220 17.64 13.02 -14.29
C PRO A 220 16.52 12.70 -15.30
N THR A 221 16.70 11.67 -16.13
CA THR A 221 15.71 11.23 -17.12
C THR A 221 14.47 10.67 -16.44
N GLU A 222 14.67 9.76 -15.49
CA GLU A 222 13.61 9.14 -14.69
C GLU A 222 12.95 10.16 -13.76
N ALA A 223 13.74 11.01 -13.11
CA ALA A 223 13.24 12.08 -12.26
C ALA A 223 12.31 13.04 -13.04
N LYS A 224 12.65 13.37 -14.29
CA LYS A 224 11.79 14.19 -15.16
C LYS A 224 10.46 13.50 -15.47
N LEU A 225 10.44 12.19 -15.69
CA LEU A 225 9.21 11.42 -15.91
C LEU A 225 8.31 11.45 -14.66
N ILE A 226 8.88 11.24 -13.48
CA ILE A 226 8.16 11.28 -12.19
C ILE A 226 7.55 12.66 -11.96
N VAL A 227 8.33 13.73 -12.10
CA VAL A 227 7.85 15.11 -11.91
C VAL A 227 6.76 15.46 -12.92
N ASN A 228 6.92 15.10 -14.20
CA ASN A 228 5.92 15.37 -15.22
C ASN A 228 4.59 14.66 -14.93
N LYS A 229 4.62 13.41 -14.45
CA LYS A 229 3.41 12.71 -14.02
C LYS A 229 2.73 13.46 -12.86
N ALA A 230 3.48 13.89 -11.85
CA ALA A 230 2.93 14.66 -10.74
C ALA A 230 2.33 16.01 -11.18
N VAL A 231 2.97 16.70 -12.14
CA VAL A 231 2.43 17.93 -12.74
C VAL A 231 1.12 17.66 -13.48
N GLN A 232 1.04 16.57 -14.24
CA GLN A 232 -0.20 16.17 -14.94
C GLN A 232 -1.33 15.87 -13.94
N SER A 233 -1.03 15.14 -12.85
CA SER A 233 -1.98 14.88 -11.78
C SER A 233 -2.48 16.19 -11.13
N ALA A 234 -1.56 17.12 -10.82
CA ALA A 234 -1.91 18.42 -10.26
C ALA A 234 -2.81 19.26 -11.20
N GLN A 235 -2.54 19.24 -12.51
CA GLN A 235 -3.37 19.90 -13.52
C GLN A 235 -4.76 19.27 -13.61
N ALA A 236 -4.85 17.93 -13.63
CA ALA A 236 -6.12 17.21 -13.63
C ALA A 236 -6.95 17.52 -12.38
N ARG A 237 -6.33 17.53 -11.19
CA ARG A 237 -6.98 17.91 -9.92
C ARG A 237 -7.47 19.36 -9.94
N ALA A 238 -6.68 20.30 -10.45
CA ALA A 238 -7.08 21.70 -10.55
C ALA A 238 -8.25 21.89 -11.54
N ALA A 239 -8.23 21.19 -12.68
CA ALA A 239 -9.32 21.20 -13.65
C ALA A 239 -10.61 20.61 -13.06
N ALA A 240 -10.53 19.47 -12.36
CA ALA A 240 -11.66 18.84 -11.67
C ALA A 240 -12.24 19.76 -10.58
N ARG A 241 -11.39 20.45 -9.81
CA ARG A 241 -11.84 21.43 -8.81
C ARG A 241 -12.60 22.58 -9.45
N LYS A 242 -12.07 23.19 -10.52
CA LYS A 242 -12.75 24.26 -11.27
C LYS A 242 -14.08 23.80 -11.84
N ALA A 243 -14.15 22.59 -12.38
CA ALA A 243 -15.39 22.01 -12.89
C ALA A 243 -16.44 21.84 -11.77
N ARG A 244 -16.04 21.29 -10.61
CA ARG A 244 -16.93 21.14 -9.45
C ARG A 244 -17.42 22.48 -8.90
N GLU A 245 -16.55 23.49 -8.83
CA GLU A 245 -16.94 24.84 -8.40
C GLU A 245 -17.92 25.49 -9.39
N LEU A 246 -17.72 25.30 -10.69
CA LEU A 246 -18.63 25.82 -11.73
C LEU A 246 -20.01 25.15 -11.65
N VAL A 247 -20.06 23.84 -11.39
CA VAL A 247 -21.32 23.12 -11.13
C VAL A 247 -21.97 23.62 -9.85
N ARG A 248 -21.23 23.75 -8.75
CA ARG A 248 -21.75 24.23 -7.45
C ARG A 248 -22.30 25.65 -7.52
N ARG A 249 -21.68 26.53 -8.32
CA ARG A 249 -22.20 27.89 -8.57
C ARG A 249 -23.49 27.86 -9.39
N LYS A 250 -23.61 26.96 -10.36
CA LYS A 250 -24.85 26.76 -11.14
C LYS A 250 -25.96 26.15 -10.29
N SER A 251 -25.64 25.26 -9.37
CA SER A 251 -26.60 24.60 -8.47
C SER A 251 -26.97 25.45 -7.24
N ALA A 252 -26.47 26.68 -7.10
CA ALA A 252 -26.76 27.55 -5.95
C ALA A 252 -28.25 27.98 -5.88
N GLY A 253 -29.03 27.74 -6.94
CA GLY A 253 -30.50 27.87 -6.96
C GLY A 253 -31.26 26.54 -7.03
N ASP A 254 -30.57 25.38 -7.07
CA ASP A 254 -31.21 24.07 -7.05
C ASP A 254 -31.51 23.66 -5.60
N ILE A 255 -32.75 23.21 -5.37
CA ILE A 255 -33.19 22.64 -4.09
C ILE A 255 -32.33 21.39 -3.84
N GLY A 256 -31.51 21.43 -2.78
CA GLY A 256 -30.52 20.39 -2.48
C GLY A 256 -31.11 18.98 -2.33
N GLY A 257 -30.28 17.96 -2.60
CA GLY A 257 -30.63 16.54 -2.48
C GLY A 257 -30.32 15.74 -3.74
N LEU A 258 -30.75 14.47 -3.77
CA LEU A 258 -30.80 13.62 -4.97
C LEU A 258 -32.27 13.28 -5.26
N PRO A 259 -33.08 14.22 -5.80
CA PRO A 259 -34.53 14.05 -5.93
C PRO A 259 -34.87 12.81 -6.77
N GLY A 260 -35.72 11.94 -6.24
CA GLY A 260 -36.12 10.69 -6.91
C GLY A 260 -35.06 9.58 -6.94
N LYS A 261 -33.90 9.78 -6.31
CA LYS A 261 -32.88 8.73 -6.11
C LYS A 261 -32.53 8.48 -4.65
N LEU A 262 -32.58 9.52 -3.81
CA LEU A 262 -32.44 9.41 -2.38
C LEU A 262 -33.80 9.63 -1.72
N ALA A 263 -34.21 8.67 -0.88
CA ALA A 263 -35.30 8.85 0.06
C ALA A 263 -34.71 9.38 1.38
N ASP A 264 -34.86 10.68 1.62
CA ASP A 264 -34.30 11.33 2.81
C ASP A 264 -35.00 10.88 4.09
N CYS A 265 -34.22 10.63 5.14
CA CYS A 265 -34.75 10.37 6.47
C CYS A 265 -35.19 11.69 7.15
N ARG A 266 -36.11 11.59 8.12
CA ARG A 266 -36.63 12.77 8.83
C ARG A 266 -35.61 13.43 9.77
N SER A 267 -34.62 12.67 10.23
CA SER A 267 -33.61 13.15 11.18
C SER A 267 -32.49 13.90 10.45
N THR A 268 -32.12 15.07 10.97
CA THR A 268 -30.94 15.83 10.52
C THR A 268 -29.70 15.55 11.37
N ASP A 269 -29.80 14.71 12.41
CA ASP A 269 -28.71 14.31 13.31
C ASP A 269 -27.93 13.12 12.72
N PRO A 270 -26.67 13.31 12.25
CA PRO A 270 -25.90 12.25 11.62
C PRO A 270 -25.61 11.06 12.54
N SER A 271 -25.68 11.23 13.87
CA SER A 271 -25.46 10.14 14.82
C SER A 271 -26.62 9.14 14.89
N LYS A 272 -27.78 9.51 14.37
CA LYS A 272 -29.02 8.70 14.37
C LYS A 272 -29.48 8.34 12.96
N SER A 273 -28.89 8.97 11.95
CA SER A 273 -29.26 8.76 10.55
C SER A 273 -28.38 7.65 9.95
N GLU A 274 -29.03 6.72 9.25
CA GLU A 274 -28.38 5.62 8.56
C GLU A 274 -28.61 5.76 7.05
N VAL A 275 -27.62 5.36 6.24
CA VAL A 275 -27.72 5.37 4.78
C VAL A 275 -27.62 3.94 4.28
N TYR A 276 -28.68 3.47 3.62
CA TYR A 276 -28.73 2.16 3.00
C TYR A 276 -28.45 2.29 1.50
N ILE A 277 -27.42 1.58 1.01
CA ILE A 277 -27.07 1.55 -0.41
C ILE A 277 -27.62 0.24 -0.98
N VAL A 278 -28.67 0.34 -1.79
CA VAL A 278 -29.37 -0.81 -2.37
C VAL A 278 -29.25 -0.82 -3.90
N GLU A 279 -29.24 -2.01 -4.48
CA GLU A 279 -29.20 -2.18 -5.93
C GLU A 279 -30.62 -2.10 -6.52
N GLY A 280 -30.90 -1.01 -7.23
CA GLY A 280 -32.12 -0.83 -8.01
C GLY A 280 -33.40 -0.62 -7.19
N ASP A 281 -34.51 -0.39 -7.90
CA ASP A 281 -35.79 -0.02 -7.29
C ASP A 281 -36.48 -1.21 -6.57
N SER A 282 -36.03 -2.45 -6.81
CA SER A 282 -36.63 -3.66 -6.22
C SER A 282 -36.33 -3.82 -4.72
N ALA A 283 -35.16 -3.35 -4.27
CA ALA A 283 -34.78 -3.37 -2.85
C ALA A 283 -34.94 -2.00 -2.18
N GLY A 284 -35.18 -0.94 -2.96
CA GLY A 284 -35.38 0.43 -2.46
C GLY A 284 -36.84 0.85 -2.29
N GLY A 285 -37.79 0.08 -2.84
CA GLY A 285 -39.23 0.32 -2.69
C GLY A 285 -39.80 -0.07 -1.33
#